data_AF-A0A4Y9QCI8-F1
#
_entry.id   AF-A0A4Y9QCI8-F1
#
_cell.length_a   1.000
_cell.length_b   1.000
_cell.length_c   1.000
_cell.angle_alpha   90.00
_cell.angle_beta   90.00
_cell.angle_gamma   90.00
#
_symmetry.space_group_name_H-M   'P 1'
#
loop_
_entity.id
_entity.type
_entity.pdbx_description
1 polymer ?
#
loop_
_entity_poly.entity_id
_entity_poly.type
_entity_poly.pdbx_seq_one_letter_code
_entity_poly.pdbx_strand_id
1 'polypeptide(L)'
;MRKDVARWLSRRTYTATDYRAAVLAAAKRARGRTVSVVLPALNEERTVGAIVEEIHRELVERQPLVDELVVVDSGSTDQTVATAASAGARVVRVDDVLPECGRVTGKGEALWKSLHVTDGDLVVFIDSDLISFDPQFVVGLLGPLLTDPTVGYVKGLYDRPLSTTEGLVPSGGGRVTELTARPLLGALWPQLSGFVQPLSGEYAGRRDLLEQVPFVSHYGVEFGLLIDLAELAGVDALAQVDLGTRRHSHQPDAALGRMAGQIVQTALARCPGIGVPSDQLVQYVRTGGGIEAVTWDVGVVERPPMRTVPAYAARRAAGLPGWST
;
A
#
# COMPACT_ATOMS: atom_id res chain seq x y z
N MET A 1 3.05 -17.02 21.67
CA MET A 1 2.19 -16.01 21.02
C MET A 1 1.23 -15.42 22.05
N ARG A 2 1.02 -14.09 22.08
CA ARG A 2 0.04 -13.46 22.99
C ARG A 2 -1.38 -13.95 22.65
N LYS A 3 -2.24 -14.13 23.67
CA LYS A 3 -3.58 -14.73 23.49
C LYS A 3 -4.51 -13.88 22.62
N ASP A 4 -4.45 -12.57 22.77
CA ASP A 4 -5.18 -11.59 21.95
C ASP A 4 -4.77 -11.67 20.48
N VAL A 5 -3.46 -11.72 20.20
CA VAL A 5 -2.92 -11.87 18.84
C VAL A 5 -3.33 -13.21 18.22
N ALA A 6 -3.25 -14.30 18.97
CA ALA A 6 -3.69 -15.62 18.51
C ALA A 6 -5.17 -15.64 18.09
N ARG A 7 -6.01 -15.01 18.91
CA ARG A 7 -7.45 -14.88 18.64
C ARG A 7 -7.72 -13.99 17.44
N TRP A 8 -7.03 -12.85 17.33
CA TRP A 8 -7.15 -11.96 16.17
C TRP A 8 -6.79 -12.69 14.88
N LEU A 9 -5.64 -13.38 14.84
CA LEU A 9 -5.21 -14.17 13.70
C LEU A 9 -6.29 -15.15 13.22
N SER A 10 -6.92 -15.89 14.14
CA SER A 10 -7.97 -16.86 13.80
C SER A 10 -9.25 -16.24 13.24
N ARG A 11 -9.54 -14.96 13.54
CA ARG A 11 -10.79 -14.27 13.15
C ARG A 11 -10.60 -13.27 12.02
N ARG A 12 -9.37 -12.83 11.78
CA ARG A 12 -9.03 -11.72 10.89
C ARG A 12 -7.99 -12.10 9.84
N THR A 13 -7.70 -13.39 9.70
CA THR A 13 -6.95 -13.95 8.56
C THR A 13 -7.92 -14.68 7.65
N TYR A 14 -7.97 -14.26 6.39
CA TYR A 14 -8.83 -14.82 5.34
C TYR A 14 -7.95 -15.45 4.25
N THR A 15 -8.55 -16.24 3.36
CA THR A 15 -7.86 -16.80 2.19
C THR A 15 -8.45 -16.23 0.92
N ALA A 16 -7.63 -15.74 -0.01
CA ALA A 16 -8.14 -15.13 -1.23
C ALA A 16 -8.99 -16.10 -2.05
N THR A 17 -8.64 -17.39 -2.11
CA THR A 17 -9.35 -18.43 -2.87
C THR A 17 -10.76 -18.74 -2.38
N ASP A 18 -11.12 -18.28 -1.17
CA ASP A 18 -12.48 -18.42 -0.64
C ASP A 18 -13.47 -17.47 -1.35
N TYR A 19 -12.96 -16.49 -2.10
CA TYR A 19 -13.74 -15.46 -2.77
C TYR A 19 -13.76 -15.63 -4.29
N ARG A 20 -14.93 -15.40 -4.88
CA ARG A 20 -15.13 -15.39 -6.33
C ARG A 20 -15.56 -14.00 -6.79
N ALA A 21 -14.89 -13.46 -7.82
CA ALA A 21 -15.17 -12.12 -8.36
C ALA A 21 -16.66 -11.89 -8.67
N ALA A 22 -17.33 -12.85 -9.31
CA ALA A 22 -18.76 -12.75 -9.65
C ALA A 22 -19.67 -12.59 -8.41
N VAL A 23 -19.37 -13.31 -7.34
CA VAL A 23 -20.14 -13.23 -6.08
C VAL A 23 -19.92 -11.88 -5.41
N LEU A 24 -18.67 -11.42 -5.37
CA LEU A 24 -18.34 -10.11 -4.81
C LEU A 24 -18.92 -8.96 -5.64
N ALA A 25 -18.94 -9.07 -6.96
CA ALA A 25 -19.56 -8.06 -7.84
C ALA A 25 -21.07 -7.95 -7.59
N ALA A 26 -21.76 -9.07 -7.38
CA ALA A 26 -23.17 -9.06 -6.98
C ALA A 26 -23.36 -8.44 -5.59
N ALA A 27 -22.51 -8.79 -4.62
CA ALA A 27 -22.54 -8.25 -3.27
C ALA A 27 -22.24 -6.73 -3.21
N LYS A 28 -21.34 -6.25 -4.07
CA LYS A 28 -21.02 -4.83 -4.28
C LYS A 28 -22.26 -4.07 -4.78
N ARG A 29 -22.88 -4.56 -5.87
CA ARG A 29 -24.10 -3.97 -6.45
C ARG A 29 -25.26 -3.93 -5.48
N ALA A 30 -25.51 -5.04 -4.75
CA ALA A 30 -26.60 -5.13 -3.78
C ALA A 30 -26.48 -4.10 -2.64
N ARG A 31 -25.26 -3.63 -2.33
CA ARG A 31 -24.99 -2.61 -1.31
C ARG A 31 -24.75 -1.22 -1.88
N GLY A 32 -24.89 -1.04 -3.21
CA GLY A 32 -24.64 0.22 -3.89
C GLY A 32 -23.24 0.77 -3.67
N ARG A 33 -22.22 -0.11 -3.59
CA ARG A 33 -20.83 0.29 -3.35
C ARG A 33 -20.03 0.39 -4.65
N THR A 34 -19.00 1.23 -4.65
CA THR A 34 -18.02 1.33 -5.74
C THR A 34 -16.60 1.01 -5.27
N VAL A 35 -15.74 0.60 -6.22
CA VAL A 35 -14.36 0.17 -5.98
C VAL A 35 -13.41 0.92 -6.92
N SER A 36 -12.43 1.59 -6.34
CA SER A 36 -11.28 2.14 -7.06
C SER A 36 -10.05 1.27 -6.81
N VAL A 37 -9.38 0.85 -7.87
CA VAL A 37 -8.05 0.23 -7.80
C VAL A 37 -7.01 1.26 -8.22
N VAL A 38 -6.00 1.44 -7.39
CA VAL A 38 -4.93 2.42 -7.53
C VAL A 38 -3.59 1.70 -7.59
N LEU A 39 -2.79 2.05 -8.61
CA LEU A 39 -1.41 1.60 -8.74
C LEU A 39 -0.49 2.83 -8.68
N PRO A 40 0.26 3.05 -7.57
CA PRO A 40 1.36 4.02 -7.59
C PRO A 40 2.47 3.49 -8.50
N ALA A 41 3.02 4.33 -9.38
CA ALA A 41 4.05 3.92 -10.33
C ALA A 41 5.20 4.93 -10.44
N LEU A 42 6.43 4.41 -10.59
CA LEU A 42 7.63 5.18 -10.88
C LEU A 42 8.64 4.31 -11.65
N ASN A 43 8.70 4.46 -12.97
CA ASN A 43 9.57 3.68 -13.86
C ASN A 43 9.31 2.16 -13.84
N GLU A 44 8.05 1.78 -14.03
CA GLU A 44 7.55 0.40 -13.98
C GLU A 44 7.02 -0.08 -15.36
N GLU A 45 7.63 0.39 -16.46
CA GLU A 45 7.17 0.10 -17.83
C GLU A 45 7.10 -1.41 -18.16
N ARG A 46 7.86 -2.24 -17.44
CA ARG A 46 7.98 -3.68 -17.68
C ARG A 46 6.84 -4.50 -17.09
N THR A 47 6.13 -3.95 -16.10
CA THR A 47 5.16 -4.69 -15.28
C THR A 47 3.79 -4.02 -15.27
N VAL A 48 3.72 -2.69 -15.21
CA VAL A 48 2.45 -1.96 -15.03
C VAL A 48 1.40 -2.30 -16.10
N GLY A 49 1.81 -2.47 -17.35
CA GLY A 49 0.91 -2.79 -18.47
C GLY A 49 0.17 -4.10 -18.27
N ALA A 50 0.92 -5.16 -17.96
CA ALA A 50 0.34 -6.49 -17.73
C ALA A 50 -0.60 -6.49 -16.51
N ILE A 51 -0.22 -5.80 -15.42
CA ILE A 51 -1.06 -5.71 -14.22
C ILE A 51 -2.39 -5.00 -14.56
N VAL A 52 -2.31 -3.85 -15.24
CA VAL A 52 -3.49 -3.07 -15.64
C VAL A 52 -4.38 -3.88 -16.59
N GLU A 53 -3.80 -4.55 -17.59
CA GLU A 53 -4.55 -5.35 -18.56
C GLU A 53 -5.31 -6.51 -17.89
N GLU A 54 -4.67 -7.23 -16.96
CA GLU A 54 -5.31 -8.30 -16.20
C GLU A 54 -6.47 -7.78 -15.35
N ILE A 55 -6.29 -6.67 -14.63
CA ILE A 55 -7.37 -6.06 -13.82
C ILE A 55 -8.50 -5.56 -14.72
N HIS A 56 -8.18 -4.86 -15.81
CA HIS A 56 -9.17 -4.30 -16.73
C HIS A 56 -10.01 -5.43 -17.35
N ARG A 57 -9.36 -6.42 -17.95
CA ARG A 57 -10.05 -7.53 -18.62
C ARG A 57 -10.89 -8.36 -17.66
N GLU A 58 -10.33 -8.78 -16.52
CA GLU A 58 -11.02 -9.71 -15.62
C GLU A 58 -12.02 -9.03 -14.68
N LEU A 59 -11.69 -7.83 -14.18
CA LEU A 59 -12.40 -7.18 -13.07
C LEU A 59 -13.14 -5.89 -13.44
N VAL A 60 -12.92 -5.35 -14.64
CA VAL A 60 -13.72 -4.24 -15.19
C VAL A 60 -14.68 -4.77 -16.25
N GLU A 61 -14.18 -5.46 -17.27
CA GLU A 61 -14.99 -5.94 -18.39
C GLU A 61 -15.77 -7.21 -18.07
N ARG A 62 -15.07 -8.29 -17.68
CA ARG A 62 -15.68 -9.62 -17.52
C ARG A 62 -16.52 -9.75 -16.24
N GLN A 63 -15.97 -9.29 -15.12
CA GLN A 63 -16.65 -9.28 -13.81
C GLN A 63 -16.54 -7.86 -13.25
N PRO A 64 -17.54 -6.98 -13.39
CA PRO A 64 -17.42 -5.55 -13.05
C PRO A 64 -17.41 -5.31 -11.53
N LEU A 65 -16.34 -5.79 -10.90
CA LEU A 65 -16.01 -5.66 -9.50
C LEU A 65 -15.26 -4.35 -9.26
N VAL A 66 -14.46 -3.89 -10.22
CA VAL A 66 -13.71 -2.63 -10.21
C VAL A 66 -14.45 -1.60 -11.07
N ASP A 67 -14.65 -0.40 -10.52
CA ASP A 67 -15.35 0.71 -11.19
C ASP A 67 -14.37 1.76 -11.70
N GLU A 68 -13.24 1.93 -11.01
CA GLU A 68 -12.17 2.84 -11.41
C GLU A 68 -10.83 2.12 -11.36
N LEU A 69 -10.03 2.22 -12.42
CA LEU A 69 -8.65 1.72 -12.46
C LEU A 69 -7.72 2.89 -12.77
N VAL A 70 -6.91 3.27 -11.78
CA VAL A 70 -6.10 4.49 -11.81
C VAL A 70 -4.63 4.17 -11.56
N VAL A 71 -3.76 4.64 -12.44
CA VAL A 71 -2.31 4.67 -12.22
C VAL A 71 -1.91 6.08 -11.80
N VAL A 72 -1.25 6.21 -10.65
CA VAL A 72 -0.71 7.49 -10.17
C VAL A 72 0.79 7.51 -10.44
N ASP A 73 1.17 8.22 -11.49
CA ASP A 73 2.56 8.36 -11.93
C ASP A 73 3.31 9.38 -11.06
N SER A 74 4.42 8.95 -10.47
CA SER A 74 5.26 9.78 -9.59
C SER A 74 6.36 10.55 -10.35
N GLY A 75 6.23 10.66 -11.68
CA GLY A 75 7.20 11.30 -12.56
C GLY A 75 8.11 10.28 -13.26
N SER A 76 7.52 9.23 -13.84
CA SER A 76 8.28 8.25 -14.63
C SER A 76 8.91 8.91 -15.86
N THR A 77 10.13 8.47 -16.17
CA THR A 77 10.92 8.92 -17.33
C THR A 77 10.98 7.89 -18.45
N ASP A 78 10.35 6.73 -18.23
CA ASP A 78 10.27 5.60 -19.16
C ASP A 78 8.84 5.48 -19.75
N GLN A 79 8.50 4.33 -20.35
CA GLN A 79 7.21 4.13 -21.00
C GLN A 79 6.06 3.79 -20.05
N THR A 80 6.23 3.89 -18.72
CA THR A 80 5.21 3.55 -17.70
C THR A 80 3.85 4.16 -18.02
N VAL A 81 3.80 5.46 -18.29
CA VAL A 81 2.55 6.19 -18.55
C VAL A 81 1.86 5.69 -19.81
N ALA A 82 2.60 5.55 -20.90
CA ALA A 82 2.05 5.12 -22.19
C ALA A 82 1.52 3.67 -22.11
N THR A 83 2.31 2.78 -21.50
CA THR A 83 1.96 1.38 -21.33
C THR A 83 0.71 1.21 -20.45
N ALA A 84 0.65 1.90 -19.30
CA ALA A 84 -0.53 1.87 -18.43
C ALA A 84 -1.81 2.40 -19.11
N ALA A 85 -1.71 3.51 -19.82
CA ALA A 85 -2.84 4.09 -20.54
C ALA A 85 -3.35 3.15 -21.65
N SER A 86 -2.42 2.56 -22.42
CA SER A 86 -2.78 1.61 -23.49
C SER A 86 -3.45 0.33 -22.98
N ALA A 87 -3.17 -0.07 -21.74
CA ALA A 87 -3.74 -1.24 -21.10
C ALA A 87 -5.13 -0.99 -20.47
N GLY A 88 -5.63 0.25 -20.48
CA GLY A 88 -6.98 0.58 -20.03
C GLY A 88 -7.07 1.29 -18.67
N ALA A 89 -5.95 1.71 -18.08
CA ALA A 89 -5.98 2.55 -16.88
C ALA A 89 -6.12 4.04 -17.22
N ARG A 90 -6.80 4.78 -16.34
CA ARG A 90 -6.64 6.24 -16.28
C ARG A 90 -5.31 6.56 -15.60
N VAL A 91 -4.44 7.31 -16.26
CA VAL A 91 -3.15 7.72 -15.68
C VAL A 91 -3.23 9.18 -15.25
N VAL A 92 -2.82 9.47 -14.02
CA VAL A 92 -2.68 10.84 -13.49
C VAL A 92 -1.25 11.06 -13.00
N ARG A 93 -0.70 12.26 -13.17
CA ARG A 93 0.59 12.60 -12.59
C ARG A 93 0.41 13.20 -11.21
N VAL A 94 1.27 12.80 -10.28
CA VAL A 94 1.22 13.26 -8.89
C VAL A 94 1.35 14.79 -8.76
N ASP A 95 2.02 15.44 -9.71
CA ASP A 95 2.20 16.90 -9.73
C ASP A 95 0.94 17.67 -10.11
N ASP A 96 0.05 17.05 -10.89
CA ASP A 96 -1.19 17.67 -11.35
C ASP A 96 -2.29 17.59 -10.28
N VAL A 97 -2.11 16.75 -9.26
CA VAL A 97 -3.10 16.52 -8.20
C VAL A 97 -2.75 17.35 -6.97
N LEU A 98 -3.68 18.20 -6.52
CA LEU A 98 -3.51 19.07 -5.35
C LEU A 98 -2.18 19.88 -5.37
N PRO A 99 -1.90 20.64 -6.46
CA PRO A 99 -0.64 21.39 -6.58
C PRO A 99 -0.45 22.41 -5.45
N GLU A 100 -1.53 22.92 -4.85
CA GLU A 100 -1.52 23.82 -3.69
C GLU A 100 -0.94 23.16 -2.43
N CYS A 101 -0.92 21.82 -2.37
CA CYS A 101 -0.27 21.08 -1.30
C CYS A 101 1.23 20.85 -1.57
N GLY A 102 1.77 21.32 -2.69
CA GLY A 102 3.16 21.09 -3.10
C GLY A 102 3.45 19.62 -3.43
N ARG A 103 4.75 19.32 -3.63
CA ARG A 103 5.24 17.97 -3.97
C ARG A 103 6.03 17.38 -2.81
N VAL A 104 5.66 16.16 -2.41
CA VAL A 104 6.46 15.29 -1.54
C VAL A 104 6.87 14.06 -2.36
N THR A 105 8.08 13.54 -2.13
CA THR A 105 8.59 12.40 -2.89
C THR A 105 8.16 11.05 -2.28
N GLY A 106 8.09 10.04 -3.14
CA GLY A 106 7.88 8.65 -2.75
C GLY A 106 6.42 8.18 -2.75
N LYS A 107 6.26 6.86 -2.53
CA LYS A 107 5.01 6.13 -2.71
C LYS A 107 3.83 6.71 -1.92
N GLY A 108 4.06 7.12 -0.67
CA GLY A 108 3.03 7.71 0.17
C GLY A 108 2.32 8.92 -0.43
N GLU A 109 3.03 9.76 -1.19
CA GLU A 109 2.44 10.92 -1.88
C GLU A 109 1.44 10.47 -2.95
N ALA A 110 1.82 9.50 -3.79
CA ALA A 110 0.97 8.97 -4.84
C ALA A 110 -0.30 8.33 -4.25
N LEU A 111 -0.16 7.58 -3.16
CA LEU A 111 -1.27 6.96 -2.46
C LEU A 111 -2.20 8.00 -1.82
N TRP A 112 -1.65 9.02 -1.16
CA TRP A 112 -2.45 10.08 -0.55
C TRP A 112 -3.23 10.86 -1.61
N LYS A 113 -2.56 11.33 -2.66
CA LYS A 113 -3.19 12.07 -3.78
C LYS A 113 -4.19 11.21 -4.55
N SER A 114 -4.00 9.89 -4.59
CA SER A 114 -4.97 8.98 -5.21
C SER A 114 -6.36 9.08 -4.60
N LEU A 115 -6.46 9.37 -3.29
CA LEU A 115 -7.76 9.55 -2.62
C LEU A 115 -8.52 10.75 -3.21
N HIS A 116 -7.82 11.80 -3.64
CA HIS A 116 -8.45 12.95 -4.27
C HIS A 116 -9.02 12.62 -5.65
N VAL A 117 -8.29 11.83 -6.45
CA VAL A 117 -8.64 11.54 -7.85
C VAL A 117 -9.53 10.32 -8.07
N THR A 118 -9.97 9.68 -6.99
CA THR A 118 -10.85 8.49 -7.03
C THR A 118 -12.11 8.71 -6.19
N ASP A 119 -13.19 8.00 -6.48
CA ASP A 119 -14.46 8.12 -5.74
C ASP A 119 -14.98 6.82 -5.13
N GLY A 120 -14.36 5.68 -5.43
CA GLY A 120 -14.75 4.37 -4.91
C GLY A 120 -14.95 4.36 -3.40
N ASP A 121 -16.08 3.82 -2.92
CA ASP A 121 -16.32 3.60 -1.48
C ASP A 121 -15.21 2.73 -0.86
N LEU A 122 -14.68 1.80 -1.64
CA LEU A 122 -13.53 0.97 -1.32
C LEU A 122 -12.37 1.35 -2.23
N VAL A 123 -11.18 1.45 -1.64
CA VAL A 123 -9.93 1.73 -2.36
C VAL A 123 -9.01 0.55 -2.19
N VAL A 124 -8.51 0.01 -3.29
CA VAL A 124 -7.53 -1.07 -3.35
C VAL A 124 -6.23 -0.50 -3.88
N PHE A 125 -5.12 -0.75 -3.19
CA PHE A 125 -3.78 -0.40 -3.61
C PHE A 125 -3.03 -1.65 -4.03
N ILE A 126 -2.39 -1.61 -5.19
CA ILE A 126 -1.59 -2.69 -5.77
C ILE A 126 -0.27 -2.11 -6.24
N ASP A 127 0.86 -2.71 -5.87
CA ASP A 127 2.15 -2.29 -6.39
C ASP A 127 2.25 -2.54 -7.90
N SER A 128 2.88 -1.62 -8.61
CA SER A 128 3.03 -1.70 -10.07
C SER A 128 4.27 -2.48 -10.53
N ASP A 129 5.05 -3.04 -9.61
CA ASP A 129 6.29 -3.81 -9.87
C ASP A 129 6.11 -5.34 -9.73
N LEU A 130 4.85 -5.81 -9.63
CA LEU A 130 4.52 -7.22 -9.48
C LEU A 130 4.81 -8.04 -10.74
N ILE A 131 5.48 -9.18 -10.54
CA ILE A 131 5.79 -10.15 -11.61
C ILE A 131 4.77 -11.29 -11.54
N SER A 132 4.16 -11.62 -12.70
CA SER A 132 3.11 -12.65 -12.79
C SER A 132 1.92 -12.34 -11.89
N PHE A 133 1.36 -11.14 -12.05
CA PHE A 133 0.21 -10.67 -11.27
C PHE A 133 -1.02 -11.56 -11.46
N ASP A 134 -1.72 -11.82 -10.37
CA ASP A 134 -2.99 -12.56 -10.34
C ASP A 134 -4.12 -11.60 -9.90
N PRO A 135 -5.18 -11.38 -10.71
CA PRO A 135 -6.31 -10.54 -10.33
C PRO A 135 -7.03 -11.02 -9.06
N GLN A 136 -6.81 -12.27 -8.63
CA GLN A 136 -7.28 -12.80 -7.34
C GLN A 136 -6.75 -11.98 -6.15
N PHE A 137 -5.66 -11.21 -6.31
CA PHE A 137 -5.17 -10.29 -5.29
C PHE A 137 -6.23 -9.23 -4.96
N VAL A 138 -6.80 -8.59 -5.97
CA VAL A 138 -7.86 -7.58 -5.81
C VAL A 138 -9.13 -8.23 -5.25
N VAL A 139 -9.50 -9.41 -5.75
CA VAL A 139 -10.67 -10.17 -5.28
C VAL A 139 -10.54 -10.53 -3.79
N GLY A 140 -9.38 -11.04 -3.37
CA GLY A 140 -9.10 -11.42 -2.00
C GLY A 140 -9.12 -10.25 -1.03
N LEU A 141 -8.51 -9.12 -1.41
CA LEU A 141 -8.50 -7.89 -0.61
C LEU A 141 -9.92 -7.32 -0.40
N LEU A 142 -10.77 -7.39 -1.43
CA LEU A 142 -12.16 -6.93 -1.36
C LEU A 142 -13.08 -7.89 -0.61
N GLY A 143 -12.72 -9.18 -0.53
CA GLY A 143 -13.51 -10.24 0.09
C GLY A 143 -14.03 -9.86 1.48
N PRO A 144 -13.15 -9.60 2.47
CA PRO A 144 -13.58 -9.20 3.81
C PRO A 144 -14.36 -7.88 3.82
N LEU A 145 -13.96 -6.88 3.03
CA LEU A 145 -14.63 -5.56 2.99
C LEU A 145 -16.07 -5.62 2.47
N LEU A 146 -16.36 -6.55 1.55
CA LEU A 146 -17.67 -6.73 0.95
C LEU A 146 -18.52 -7.80 1.67
N THR A 147 -17.95 -8.55 2.61
CA THR A 147 -18.67 -9.65 3.30
C THR A 147 -18.78 -9.47 4.81
N ASP A 148 -17.86 -8.74 5.45
CA ASP A 148 -17.87 -8.42 6.87
C ASP A 148 -17.93 -6.89 7.06
N PRO A 149 -19.07 -6.32 7.51
CA PRO A 149 -19.20 -4.88 7.72
C PRO A 149 -18.32 -4.35 8.86
N THR A 150 -17.79 -5.22 9.73
CA THR A 150 -16.87 -4.82 10.82
C THR A 150 -15.44 -4.61 10.34
N VAL A 151 -15.10 -5.06 9.13
CA VAL A 151 -13.77 -4.86 8.54
C VAL A 151 -13.75 -3.54 7.76
N GLY A 152 -12.81 -2.68 8.12
CA GLY A 152 -12.54 -1.37 7.50
C GLY A 152 -11.26 -1.33 6.67
N TYR A 153 -10.31 -2.23 6.92
CA TYR A 153 -9.03 -2.30 6.22
C TYR A 153 -8.49 -3.73 6.15
N VAL A 154 -7.92 -4.11 5.00
CA VAL A 154 -7.41 -5.46 4.72
C VAL A 154 -6.01 -5.35 4.14
N LYS A 155 -5.04 -6.07 4.72
CA LYS A 155 -3.67 -6.13 4.23
C LYS A 155 -3.38 -7.50 3.59
N GLY A 156 -2.70 -7.51 2.44
CA GLY A 156 -2.22 -8.75 1.83
C GLY A 156 -1.15 -9.41 2.70
N LEU A 157 -1.20 -10.73 2.82
CA LEU A 157 -0.09 -11.56 3.25
C LEU A 157 0.21 -12.58 2.16
N TYR A 158 1.47 -13.00 2.06
CA TYR A 158 1.94 -13.90 1.03
C TYR A 158 3.29 -14.48 1.43
N ASP A 159 3.60 -15.61 0.80
CA ASP A 159 4.93 -16.19 0.80
C ASP A 159 5.82 -15.48 -0.20
N ARG A 160 7.09 -15.28 0.22
CA ARG A 160 8.14 -14.72 -0.62
C ARG A 160 9.17 -15.83 -0.88
N PRO A 161 9.09 -16.56 -1.99
CA PRO A 161 10.11 -17.54 -2.31
C PRO A 161 11.42 -16.81 -2.66
N LEU A 162 12.52 -17.12 -1.97
CA LEU A 162 13.85 -16.62 -2.32
C LEU A 162 14.44 -17.53 -3.39
N SER A 163 14.85 -16.94 -4.52
CA SER A 163 15.70 -17.65 -5.47
C SER A 163 17.12 -17.70 -4.91
N THR A 164 17.53 -18.86 -4.41
CA THR A 164 18.91 -19.13 -3.99
C THR A 164 19.59 -19.99 -5.05
N THR A 165 20.92 -20.06 -5.01
CA THR A 165 21.70 -20.99 -5.86
C THR A 165 21.31 -22.47 -5.66
N GLU A 166 20.64 -22.80 -4.55
CA GLU A 166 20.18 -24.14 -4.18
C GLU A 166 18.68 -24.37 -4.46
N GLY A 167 17.98 -23.39 -5.05
CA GLY A 167 16.55 -23.46 -5.39
C GLY A 167 15.68 -22.41 -4.67
N LEU A 168 14.36 -22.57 -4.77
CA LEU A 168 13.39 -21.71 -4.09
C LEU A 168 13.26 -22.13 -2.62
N VAL A 169 13.71 -21.28 -1.70
CA VAL A 169 13.56 -21.51 -0.25
C VAL A 169 12.41 -20.65 0.26
N PRO A 170 11.49 -21.18 1.11
CA PRO A 170 10.51 -20.35 1.80
C PRO A 170 11.25 -19.30 2.63
N SER A 171 11.05 -18.02 2.31
CA SER A 171 11.41 -16.93 3.21
C SER A 171 10.15 -16.35 3.79
N GLY A 172 10.21 -15.94 5.05
CA GLY A 172 9.11 -15.22 5.70
C GLY A 172 8.87 -13.85 5.06
N GLY A 173 8.80 -12.81 5.89
CA GLY A 173 8.78 -11.44 5.40
C GLY A 173 10.05 -11.06 4.62
N GLY A 174 9.98 -9.95 3.88
CA GLY A 174 11.19 -9.30 3.38
C GLY A 174 12.13 -8.90 4.54
N ARG A 175 13.41 -8.67 4.26
CA ARG A 175 14.41 -8.34 5.29
C ARG A 175 14.01 -7.16 6.18
N VAL A 176 13.45 -6.08 5.61
CA VAL A 176 12.96 -4.93 6.39
C VAL A 176 11.72 -5.29 7.22
N THR A 177 10.85 -6.17 6.70
CA THR A 177 9.72 -6.70 7.47
C THR A 177 10.21 -7.45 8.70
N GLU A 178 11.13 -8.41 8.53
CA GLU A 178 11.59 -9.29 9.60
C GLU A 178 12.54 -8.63 10.60
N LEU A 179 13.44 -7.76 10.13
CA LEU A 179 14.50 -7.17 10.94
C LEU A 179 14.18 -5.77 11.46
N THR A 180 13.09 -5.16 11.00
CA THR A 180 12.73 -3.78 11.39
C THR A 180 11.26 -3.67 11.77
N ALA A 181 10.33 -3.89 10.84
CA ALA A 181 8.92 -3.62 11.10
C ALA A 181 8.31 -4.53 12.17
N ARG A 182 8.49 -5.86 12.07
CA ARG A 182 7.95 -6.80 13.07
C ARG A 182 8.56 -6.60 14.46
N PRO A 183 9.89 -6.40 14.61
CA PRO A 183 10.46 -6.02 15.91
C PRO A 183 9.88 -4.72 16.49
N LEU A 184 9.75 -3.66 15.69
CA LEU A 184 9.17 -2.39 16.14
C LEU A 184 7.72 -2.55 16.56
N LEU A 185 6.89 -3.23 15.76
CA LEU A 185 5.49 -3.52 16.12
C LEU A 185 5.44 -4.38 17.39
N GLY A 186 6.27 -5.41 17.50
CA GLY A 186 6.33 -6.27 18.69
C GLY A 186 6.70 -5.52 19.96
N ALA A 187 7.57 -4.52 19.87
CA ALA A 187 8.02 -3.73 21.00
C ALA A 187 7.02 -2.61 21.38
N LEU A 188 6.46 -1.91 20.39
CA LEU A 188 5.73 -0.65 20.60
C LEU A 188 4.21 -0.79 20.42
N TRP A 189 3.75 -1.67 19.53
CA TRP A 189 2.32 -1.93 19.28
C TRP A 189 2.05 -3.45 19.24
N PRO A 190 2.24 -4.15 20.37
CA PRO A 190 2.25 -5.62 20.37
C PRO A 190 0.92 -6.23 19.92
N GLN A 191 -0.18 -5.48 19.90
CA GLN A 191 -1.48 -5.88 19.34
C GLN A 191 -1.43 -6.07 17.81
N LEU A 192 -0.50 -5.41 17.12
CA LEU A 192 -0.28 -5.51 15.67
C LEU A 192 0.69 -6.62 15.27
N SER A 193 1.26 -7.36 16.24
CA SER A 193 2.22 -8.44 15.93
C SER A 193 1.60 -9.65 15.22
N GLY A 194 0.28 -9.66 15.03
CA GLY A 194 -0.44 -10.66 14.23
C GLY A 194 -0.31 -10.46 12.72
N PHE A 195 0.03 -9.25 12.26
CA PHE A 195 0.19 -9.00 10.82
C PHE A 195 1.43 -9.70 10.29
N VAL A 196 1.25 -10.59 9.31
CA VAL A 196 2.35 -11.39 8.73
C VAL A 196 3.23 -10.53 7.82
N GLN A 197 2.62 -9.70 6.96
CA GLN A 197 3.31 -8.78 6.05
C GLN A 197 2.88 -7.33 6.34
N PRO A 198 3.33 -6.70 7.46
CA PRO A 198 2.92 -5.34 7.82
C PRO A 198 3.30 -4.27 6.78
N LEU A 199 4.30 -4.56 5.93
CA LEU A 199 4.77 -3.69 4.86
C LEU A 199 4.26 -4.09 3.46
N SER A 200 3.24 -4.95 3.36
CA SER A 200 2.66 -5.31 2.07
C SER A 200 2.12 -4.08 1.34
N GLY A 201 2.52 -3.91 0.08
CA GLY A 201 1.99 -2.88 -0.83
C GLY A 201 0.62 -3.21 -1.40
N GLU A 202 0.16 -4.47 -1.25
CA GLU A 202 -1.19 -4.88 -1.61
C GLU A 202 -2.10 -4.80 -0.37
N TYR A 203 -3.04 -3.86 -0.39
CA TYR A 203 -4.00 -3.67 0.69
C TYR A 203 -5.24 -2.92 0.19
N ALA A 204 -6.33 -2.98 0.93
CA ALA A 204 -7.56 -2.26 0.62
C ALA A 204 -8.20 -1.69 1.88
N GLY A 205 -8.98 -0.63 1.73
CA GLY A 205 -9.71 -0.04 2.84
C GLY A 205 -10.97 0.69 2.40
N ARG A 206 -11.85 0.95 3.36
CA ARG A 206 -12.99 1.84 3.16
C ARG A 206 -12.48 3.28 3.08
N ARG A 207 -12.95 4.01 2.08
CA ARG A 207 -12.56 5.42 1.86
C ARG A 207 -12.81 6.28 3.09
N ASP A 208 -13.97 6.12 3.70
CA ASP A 208 -14.39 6.86 4.89
C ASP A 208 -13.45 6.66 6.08
N LEU A 209 -12.70 5.56 6.15
CA LEU A 209 -11.68 5.33 7.15
C LEU A 209 -10.31 5.86 6.69
N LEU A 210 -9.92 5.58 5.44
CA LEU A 210 -8.63 6.01 4.87
C LEU A 210 -8.47 7.54 4.86
N GLU A 211 -9.55 8.30 4.61
CA GLU A 211 -9.48 9.76 4.55
C GLU A 211 -9.34 10.44 5.92
N GLN A 212 -9.45 9.69 7.02
CA GLN A 212 -9.36 10.20 8.39
C GLN A 212 -7.96 10.13 9.00
N VAL A 213 -7.05 9.36 8.39
CA VAL A 213 -5.68 9.15 8.88
C VAL A 213 -4.67 9.87 7.98
N PRO A 214 -3.53 10.29 8.53
CA PRO A 214 -2.45 10.84 7.72
C PRO A 214 -1.80 9.79 6.83
N PHE A 215 -1.05 10.25 5.83
CA PHE A 215 -0.24 9.39 4.97
C PHE A 215 1.22 9.84 5.05
N VAL A 216 2.10 8.93 5.44
CA VAL A 216 3.54 9.19 5.55
C VAL A 216 4.19 9.07 4.18
N SER A 217 5.18 9.90 3.87
CA SER A 217 5.91 9.85 2.61
C SER A 217 6.74 8.57 2.44
N HIS A 218 7.25 8.37 1.21
CA HIS A 218 8.12 7.24 0.88
C HIS A 218 7.57 5.86 1.29
N TYR A 219 8.42 5.01 1.88
CA TYR A 219 8.11 3.64 2.28
C TYR A 219 7.52 3.54 3.70
N GLY A 220 7.30 4.67 4.38
CA GLY A 220 6.69 4.71 5.71
C GLY A 220 5.17 4.48 5.68
N VAL A 221 4.53 4.73 4.52
CA VAL A 221 3.07 4.76 4.38
C VAL A 221 2.38 3.48 4.83
N GLU A 222 2.85 2.29 4.44
CA GLU A 222 2.21 1.04 4.85
C GLU A 222 2.26 0.79 6.35
N PHE A 223 3.38 1.19 6.98
CA PHE A 223 3.60 1.02 8.41
C PHE A 223 2.80 2.04 9.22
N GLY A 224 2.83 3.30 8.80
CA GLY A 224 2.05 4.38 9.41
C GLY A 224 0.56 4.10 9.36
N LEU A 225 0.03 3.77 8.17
CA LEU A 225 -1.39 3.41 8.02
C LEU A 225 -1.81 2.28 8.95
N LEU A 226 -0.98 1.24 9.09
CA LEU A 226 -1.30 0.11 9.95
C LEU A 226 -1.50 0.53 11.42
N ILE A 227 -0.67 1.44 11.91
CA ILE A 227 -0.74 1.96 13.28
C ILE A 227 -1.93 2.91 13.41
N ASP A 228 -2.00 3.92 12.53
CA ASP A 228 -2.97 5.01 12.65
C ASP A 228 -4.41 4.50 12.51
N LEU A 229 -4.65 3.53 11.61
CA LEU A 229 -5.95 2.88 11.45
C LEU A 229 -6.31 2.02 12.66
N ALA A 230 -5.33 1.33 13.26
CA ALA A 230 -5.57 0.52 14.44
C ALA A 230 -5.84 1.37 15.69
N GLU A 231 -5.20 2.54 15.80
CA GLU A 231 -5.49 3.52 16.84
C GLU A 231 -6.86 4.17 16.66
N LEU A 232 -7.23 4.48 15.42
CA LEU A 232 -8.52 5.11 15.10
C LEU A 232 -9.72 4.16 15.23
N ALA A 233 -9.63 2.95 14.67
CA ALA A 233 -10.76 2.03 14.52
C ALA A 233 -10.65 0.76 15.37
N GLY A 234 -9.51 0.54 16.04
CA GLY A 234 -9.22 -0.69 16.76
C GLY A 234 -8.72 -1.81 15.83
N VAL A 235 -7.84 -2.67 16.35
CA VAL A 235 -7.21 -3.76 15.59
C VAL A 235 -8.23 -4.74 14.99
N ASP A 236 -9.40 -4.91 15.61
CA ASP A 236 -10.46 -5.80 15.12
C ASP A 236 -11.21 -5.25 13.89
N ALA A 237 -11.03 -3.97 13.54
CA ALA A 237 -11.48 -3.40 12.28
C ALA A 237 -10.52 -3.67 11.12
N LEU A 238 -9.31 -4.16 11.42
CA LEU A 238 -8.33 -4.53 10.43
C LEU A 238 -8.29 -6.05 10.24
N ALA A 239 -7.96 -6.47 9.04
CA ALA A 239 -7.80 -7.85 8.65
C ALA A 239 -6.60 -8.06 7.74
N GLN A 240 -6.27 -9.32 7.50
CA GLN A 240 -5.31 -9.72 6.49
C GLN A 240 -5.85 -10.88 5.64
N VAL A 241 -5.37 -10.99 4.40
CA VAL A 241 -5.79 -12.04 3.48
C VAL A 241 -4.58 -12.70 2.84
N ASP A 242 -4.57 -14.03 2.83
CA ASP A 242 -3.57 -14.84 2.13
C ASP A 242 -3.78 -14.76 0.62
N LEU A 243 -2.82 -14.11 -0.04
CA LEU A 243 -2.76 -13.93 -1.49
C LEU A 243 -1.88 -14.99 -2.17
N GLY A 244 -1.38 -15.98 -1.42
CA GLY A 244 -0.50 -17.02 -1.95
C GLY A 244 0.93 -16.52 -2.13
N THR A 245 1.44 -16.53 -3.35
CA THR A 245 2.85 -16.21 -3.65
C THR A 245 3.00 -14.86 -4.31
N ARG A 246 3.89 -14.01 -3.80
CA ARG A 246 4.23 -12.72 -4.44
C ARG A 246 5.66 -12.73 -4.97
N ARG A 247 5.83 -12.34 -6.24
CA ARG A 247 7.13 -12.15 -6.89
C ARG A 247 7.30 -10.72 -7.35
N HIS A 248 8.47 -10.15 -7.05
CA HIS A 248 8.88 -8.80 -7.43
C HIS A 248 10.41 -8.71 -7.45
N SER A 249 10.93 -7.58 -7.89
CA SER A 249 12.38 -7.38 -8.02
C SER A 249 13.10 -7.33 -6.67
N HIS A 250 14.34 -7.83 -6.62
CA HIS A 250 15.16 -7.76 -5.41
C HIS A 250 15.83 -6.39 -5.28
N GLN A 251 15.62 -5.74 -4.14
CA GLN A 251 16.30 -4.48 -3.79
C GLN A 251 17.67 -4.74 -3.16
N PRO A 252 18.72 -3.96 -3.52
CA PRO A 252 20.02 -4.01 -2.87
C PRO A 252 19.96 -3.66 -1.37
N ASP A 253 20.88 -4.20 -0.58
CA ASP A 253 20.92 -4.03 0.88
C ASP A 253 21.02 -2.57 1.31
N ALA A 254 21.78 -1.77 0.56
CA ALA A 254 21.88 -0.33 0.80
C ALA A 254 20.51 0.36 0.68
N ALA A 255 19.70 -0.01 -0.32
CA ALA A 255 18.35 0.51 -0.49
C ALA A 255 17.41 0.05 0.62
N LEU A 256 17.52 -1.21 1.05
CA LEU A 256 16.75 -1.73 2.18
C LEU A 256 17.12 -1.05 3.50
N GLY A 257 18.38 -0.67 3.70
CA GLY A 257 18.82 0.10 4.87
C GLY A 257 18.15 1.48 4.93
N ARG A 258 18.02 2.17 3.79
CA ARG A 258 17.29 3.45 3.72
C ARG A 258 15.80 3.29 4.01
N MET A 259 15.18 2.25 3.44
CA MET A 259 13.79 1.89 3.73
C MET A 259 13.59 1.61 5.23
N ALA A 260 14.48 0.82 5.84
CA ALA A 260 14.44 0.55 7.27
C ALA A 260 14.57 1.84 8.11
N GLY A 261 15.45 2.76 7.70
CA GLY A 261 15.57 4.09 8.31
C GLY A 261 14.25 4.86 8.30
N GLN A 262 13.57 4.91 7.16
CA GLN A 262 12.26 5.58 7.04
C GLN A 262 11.17 4.92 7.89
N ILE A 263 11.17 3.58 8.01
CA ILE A 263 10.26 2.86 8.90
C ILE A 263 10.52 3.21 10.37
N VAL A 264 11.79 3.31 10.78
CA VAL A 264 12.16 3.75 12.13
C VAL A 264 11.68 5.17 12.37
N GLN A 265 11.94 6.12 11.45
CA GLN A 265 11.45 7.50 11.57
C GLN A 265 9.93 7.56 11.70
N THR A 266 9.22 6.77 10.89
CA THR A 266 7.76 6.64 10.93
C THR A 266 7.27 6.12 12.29
N ALA A 267 7.94 5.13 12.86
CA ALA A 267 7.60 4.58 14.17
C ALA A 267 7.86 5.59 15.31
N LEU A 268 9.02 6.25 15.27
CA LEU A 268 9.39 7.24 16.30
C LEU A 268 8.44 8.45 16.29
N ALA A 269 7.97 8.88 15.11
CA ALA A 269 6.98 9.97 14.99
C ALA A 269 5.64 9.66 15.69
N ARG A 270 5.31 8.37 15.87
CA ARG A 270 4.09 7.90 16.58
C ARG A 270 4.32 7.64 18.07
N CYS A 271 5.54 7.86 18.57
CA CYS A 271 5.90 7.66 19.96
C CYS A 271 6.08 9.02 20.66
N PRO A 272 5.03 9.59 21.28
CA PRO A 272 5.13 10.89 21.92
C PRO A 272 6.20 10.86 23.02
N GLY A 273 7.06 11.88 23.04
CA GLY A 273 8.14 12.02 24.02
C GLY A 273 9.48 11.42 23.61
N ILE A 274 9.57 10.73 22.46
CA ILE A 274 10.87 10.36 21.89
C ILE A 274 11.37 11.51 21.01
N GLY A 275 12.44 12.19 21.44
CA GLY A 275 13.15 13.13 20.59
C GLY A 275 13.90 12.40 19.50
N VAL A 276 13.63 12.74 18.23
CA VAL A 276 14.38 12.24 17.08
C VAL A 276 15.49 13.25 16.78
N PRO A 277 16.77 12.95 17.08
CA PRO A 277 17.84 13.93 16.94
C PRO A 277 18.32 14.10 15.49
N SER A 278 18.03 13.13 14.61
CA SER A 278 18.43 13.17 13.20
C SER A 278 17.58 12.24 12.36
N ASP A 279 17.38 12.63 11.11
CA ASP A 279 16.75 11.89 10.02
C ASP A 279 17.75 11.41 8.97
N GLN A 280 19.06 11.41 9.30
CA GLN A 280 20.12 11.00 8.38
C GLN A 280 20.61 9.58 8.67
N LEU A 281 20.82 8.79 7.62
CA LEU A 281 21.46 7.48 7.66
C LEU A 281 22.81 7.54 6.96
N VAL A 282 23.88 7.19 7.67
CA VAL A 282 25.22 7.03 7.08
C VAL A 282 25.46 5.57 6.73
N GLN A 283 25.77 5.30 5.47
CA GLN A 283 26.21 3.98 4.98
C GLN A 283 27.66 4.08 4.49
N TYR A 284 28.38 2.96 4.52
CA TYR A 284 29.79 2.92 4.12
C TYR A 284 29.98 2.01 2.91
N VAL A 285 30.65 2.51 1.88
CA VAL A 285 30.94 1.77 0.65
C VAL A 285 32.45 1.61 0.52
N ARG A 286 32.91 0.40 0.16
CA ARG A 286 34.32 0.15 -0.13
C ARG A 286 34.61 0.50 -1.58
N THR A 287 35.57 1.39 -1.80
CA THR A 287 36.07 1.78 -3.12
C THR A 287 37.51 1.32 -3.30
N GLY A 288 38.08 1.49 -4.50
CA GLY A 288 39.49 1.18 -4.75
C GLY A 288 40.47 2.02 -3.90
N GLY A 289 40.00 3.16 -3.37
CA GLY A 289 40.79 4.07 -2.54
C GLY A 289 40.57 3.95 -1.03
N GLY A 290 39.61 3.14 -0.54
CA GLY A 290 39.34 3.00 0.89
C GLY A 290 37.86 2.74 1.24
N ILE A 291 37.43 3.29 2.38
CA ILE A 291 36.03 3.28 2.83
C ILE A 291 35.50 4.70 2.71
N GLU A 292 34.41 4.87 1.99
CA GLU A 292 33.72 6.15 1.79
C GLU A 292 32.38 6.14 2.52
N ALA A 293 32.06 7.24 3.22
CA ALA A 293 30.78 7.44 3.87
C ALA A 293 29.80 8.11 2.91
N VAL A 294 28.59 7.57 2.81
CA VAL A 294 27.49 8.13 2.04
C VAL A 294 26.33 8.39 2.99
N THR A 295 25.91 9.66 3.08
CA THR A 295 24.78 10.08 3.92
C THR A 295 23.51 10.13 3.08
N TRP A 296 22.44 9.59 3.64
CA TRP A 296 21.12 9.54 3.04
C TRP A 296 20.10 10.20 3.97
N ASP A 297 19.21 11.01 3.39
CA ASP A 297 18.02 11.46 4.08
C ASP A 297 16.99 10.33 4.16
N VAL A 298 16.62 9.95 5.38
CA VAL A 298 15.58 8.97 5.68
C VAL A 298 14.42 9.60 6.44
N GLY A 299 14.35 10.94 6.47
CA GLY A 299 13.24 11.70 7.01
C GLY A 299 11.95 11.38 6.30
N VAL A 300 10.85 11.55 7.02
CA VAL A 300 9.50 11.33 6.50
C VAL A 300 8.66 12.58 6.68
N VAL A 301 7.86 12.88 5.67
CA VAL A 301 6.90 13.97 5.69
C VAL A 301 5.51 13.37 5.81
N GLU A 302 4.70 13.92 6.70
CA GLU A 302 3.33 13.44 6.89
C GLU A 302 2.34 14.35 6.16
N ARG A 303 1.57 13.75 5.25
CA ARG A 303 0.39 14.39 4.66
C ARG A 303 -0.77 14.30 5.64
N PRO A 304 -1.55 15.39 5.83
CA PRO A 304 -2.67 15.38 6.76
C PRO A 304 -3.76 14.42 6.29
N PRO A 305 -4.71 14.04 7.16
CA PRO A 305 -5.92 13.34 6.74
C PRO A 305 -6.58 14.01 5.55
N MET A 306 -6.84 13.26 4.47
CA MET A 306 -7.37 13.81 3.21
C MET A 306 -8.66 14.59 3.43
N ARG A 307 -9.52 14.17 4.37
CA ARG A 307 -10.75 14.89 4.73
C ARG A 307 -10.54 16.32 5.24
N THR A 308 -9.35 16.63 5.73
CA THR A 308 -9.01 17.98 6.24
C THR A 308 -8.46 18.89 5.14
N VAL A 309 -8.20 18.37 3.94
CA VAL A 309 -7.74 19.16 2.80
C VAL A 309 -8.91 19.95 2.23
N PRO A 310 -8.85 21.30 2.18
CA PRO A 310 -9.98 22.12 1.74
C PRO A 310 -10.50 21.77 0.34
N ALA A 311 -9.60 21.56 -0.63
CA ALA A 311 -9.98 21.18 -1.99
C ALA A 311 -10.70 19.84 -2.06
N TYR A 312 -10.26 18.84 -1.28
CA TYR A 312 -10.94 17.55 -1.19
C TYR A 312 -12.32 17.68 -0.55
N ALA A 313 -12.42 18.37 0.59
CA ALA A 313 -13.69 18.59 1.29
C ALA A 313 -14.71 19.33 0.41
N ALA A 314 -14.27 20.37 -0.30
CA ALA A 314 -15.11 21.12 -1.24
C ALA A 314 -15.58 20.24 -2.41
N ARG A 315 -14.69 19.44 -3.01
CA ARG A 315 -15.02 18.51 -4.10
C ARG A 315 -16.08 17.50 -3.66
N ARG A 316 -15.89 16.85 -2.52
CA ARG A 316 -16.81 15.84 -1.97
C ARG A 316 -18.15 16.45 -1.59
N ALA A 317 -18.17 17.65 -1.00
CA ALA A 317 -19.41 18.37 -0.68
C ALA A 317 -20.21 18.76 -1.93
N ALA A 318 -19.53 19.11 -3.03
CA ALA A 318 -20.16 19.44 -4.31
C ALA A 318 -20.60 18.22 -5.13
N GLY A 319 -20.27 16.99 -4.70
CA GLY A 319 -20.56 15.77 -5.45
C GLY A 319 -19.81 15.69 -6.80
N LEU A 320 -18.72 16.45 -6.95
CA LEU A 320 -17.92 16.46 -8.17
C LEU A 320 -17.04 15.19 -8.24
N PRO A 321 -16.92 14.54 -9.41
CA PRO A 321 -16.09 13.36 -9.53
C PRO A 321 -14.60 13.70 -9.36
N GLY A 322 -13.79 12.73 -8.95
CA GLY A 322 -12.36 12.88 -8.68
C GLY A 322 -11.53 13.12 -9.94
N TRP A 323 -12.11 12.95 -11.13
CA TRP A 323 -11.44 13.13 -12.41
C TRP A 323 -11.83 14.41 -13.15
N SER A 324 -12.61 15.33 -12.54
CA SER A 324 -13.03 16.58 -13.19
C SER A 324 -12.07 17.76 -12.99
N THR A 325 -10.79 17.50 -12.72
CA THR A 325 -9.75 18.54 -12.56
C THR A 325 -8.88 18.62 -13.80
#